data_AF-A0A524ELS0-F1
#
_entry.id   AF-A0A524ELS0-F1
#
_cell.length_a   1.000
_cell.length_b   1.000
_cell.length_c   1.000
_cell.angle_alpha   90.00
_cell.angle_beta   90.00
_cell.angle_gamma   90.00
#
_symmetry.space_group_name_H-M   'P 1'
#
loop_
_entity.id
_entity.type
_entity.pdbx_description
1 polymer ?
#
loop_
_entity_poly.entity_id
_entity_poly.type
_entity_poly.pdbx_seq_one_letter_code
_entity_poly.pdbx_strand_id
1 'polypeptide(L)'
;MRGEILQLSVLLLLLSASISHYHIIDYQVSESLYSGPYLDSIRYTFIEGEDQLFLAITDNEIDMIGDSIDPNFVIPLEDSSIEVSKRYRNGYGYMALNCEKYPFNISEFRQAIAYAIDKELICDDIWDGLASPHDSLLPRNNPFSIEGSAPISYYEDNNESAITIFDSLGFLDTDSDGFRELPNGSEFDVRIDYASTSNMAAEICQLFEQTLQSLDINATAIPYDWYIYPTEYPEYFEDFDMVFASRNFPSFDLRWMKYPNPAVSPVFGINVSWSNSSYDEWANQLTSSVTYTEVEDAAAEMQKIWLEECPLIICYQNHIFHAHRTDRFTGFVNDALSGIPDFWTNYRVRLNLKPLGQQGGTLRWGLPLEPDTFNPLVSSSQYTWDILDMLYDSLMKRSPSGNTIPWLAANYTFTTFEDNQAIPEGHCQIAFDILDNATWSNGDPLTAEDIRDSLLHYRNSYYFDGTPLMPELQPLVAAYTLATNQLVLEFNTTSYWHLYTVGYKPILHSLSLQQLGLEDWHDWKPAPQADEYVTSGPFVVDEFVPGEYILLIRNPSYFYQPALNDTASNDSSGFFGISSLQQLAIFGTLATVTIAAVVIIIRRKEDS
;
A
#
# COMPACT_ATOMS: atom_id res chain seq x y z
N MET A 1 25.78 -52.48 -21.05
CA MET A 1 25.65 -51.37 -22.03
C MET A 1 24.22 -51.03 -22.45
N ARG A 2 23.41 -51.89 -23.11
CA ARG A 2 22.02 -51.49 -23.48
C ARG A 2 21.03 -51.36 -22.29
N GLY A 3 21.26 -52.05 -21.17
CA GLY A 3 20.41 -51.96 -19.97
C GLY A 3 20.72 -50.76 -19.06
N GLU A 4 21.99 -50.41 -18.88
CA GLU A 4 22.41 -49.25 -18.06
C GLU A 4 22.13 -47.91 -18.73
N ILE A 5 22.16 -47.86 -20.06
CA ILE A 5 21.78 -46.66 -20.82
C ILE A 5 20.27 -46.40 -20.69
N LEU A 6 19.42 -47.43 -20.59
CA LEU A 6 17.98 -47.24 -20.42
C LEU A 6 17.63 -46.73 -19.01
N GLN A 7 18.35 -47.18 -17.97
CA GLN A 7 18.17 -46.66 -16.60
C GLN A 7 18.67 -45.22 -16.44
N LEU A 8 19.81 -44.85 -17.05
CA LEU A 8 20.25 -43.44 -17.05
C LEU A 8 19.33 -42.53 -17.86
N SER A 9 18.75 -43.04 -18.96
CA SER A 9 17.84 -42.26 -19.81
C SER A 9 16.50 -42.01 -19.11
N VAL A 10 15.98 -42.97 -18.34
CA VAL A 10 14.76 -42.79 -17.54
C VAL A 10 15.02 -41.92 -16.30
N LEU A 11 16.20 -41.99 -15.70
CA LEU A 11 16.58 -41.08 -14.60
C LEU A 11 16.76 -39.63 -15.07
N LEU A 12 17.34 -39.41 -16.26
CA LEU A 12 17.45 -38.08 -16.87
C LEU A 12 16.11 -37.55 -17.43
N LEU A 13 15.21 -38.42 -17.91
CA LEU A 13 13.85 -38.02 -18.32
C LEU A 13 12.95 -37.67 -17.12
N LEU A 14 13.18 -38.29 -15.95
CA LEU A 14 12.52 -37.91 -14.70
C LEU A 14 13.12 -36.64 -14.07
N LEU A 15 14.42 -36.37 -14.29
CA LEU A 15 15.06 -35.09 -13.92
C LEU A 15 14.76 -33.96 -14.91
N SER A 16 14.38 -34.25 -16.16
CA SER A 16 13.95 -33.24 -17.13
C SER A 16 12.43 -33.00 -17.15
N ALA A 17 11.66 -33.77 -16.38
CA ALA A 17 10.22 -33.58 -16.17
C ALA A 17 9.89 -32.89 -14.83
N SER A 18 10.89 -32.30 -14.18
CA SER A 18 10.72 -31.40 -13.03
C SER A 18 11.70 -30.23 -13.17
N ILE A 19 11.66 -29.57 -14.33
CA ILE A 19 11.95 -28.14 -14.32
C ILE A 19 10.62 -27.53 -13.87
N SER A 20 10.41 -27.52 -12.55
CA SER A 20 9.40 -26.67 -11.93
C SER A 20 9.61 -25.28 -12.52
N HIS A 21 8.55 -24.68 -13.07
CA HIS A 21 8.59 -23.28 -13.45
C HIS A 21 8.63 -22.49 -12.15
N TYR A 22 9.80 -22.41 -11.53
CA TYR A 22 9.99 -21.53 -10.40
C TYR A 22 9.82 -20.11 -10.94
N HIS A 23 8.73 -19.46 -10.55
CA HIS A 23 8.55 -18.04 -10.75
C HIS A 23 9.55 -17.31 -9.84
N ILE A 24 10.79 -17.16 -10.31
CA ILE A 24 11.74 -16.23 -9.72
C ILE A 24 11.27 -14.83 -10.11
N ILE A 25 10.69 -14.11 -9.17
CA ILE A 25 10.34 -12.70 -9.37
C ILE A 25 11.63 -11.90 -9.22
N ASP A 26 12.26 -11.60 -10.37
CA ASP A 26 13.49 -10.81 -10.45
C ASP A 26 13.13 -9.32 -10.46
N TYR A 27 12.82 -8.76 -9.29
CA TYR A 27 12.75 -7.31 -9.15
C TYR A 27 14.19 -6.79 -9.09
N GLN A 28 14.59 -5.98 -10.07
CA GLN A 28 15.91 -5.34 -10.10
C GLN A 28 15.94 -4.22 -9.05
N VAL A 29 16.02 -4.58 -7.77
CA VAL A 29 16.27 -3.65 -6.67
C VAL A 29 17.75 -3.28 -6.73
N SER A 30 18.08 -1.99 -6.71
CA SER A 30 19.49 -1.57 -6.56
C SER A 30 20.05 -2.14 -5.27
N GLU A 31 21.18 -2.87 -5.32
CA GLU A 31 21.87 -3.38 -4.13
C GLU A 31 22.13 -2.28 -3.10
N SER A 32 22.32 -1.04 -3.57
CA SER A 32 22.50 0.12 -2.70
C SER A 32 21.33 0.34 -1.74
N LEU A 33 20.10 -0.05 -2.09
CA LEU A 33 18.89 0.16 -1.26
C LEU A 33 19.00 -0.57 0.09
N TYR A 34 19.68 -1.71 0.10
CA TYR A 34 19.88 -2.51 1.30
C TYR A 34 20.93 -1.90 2.24
N SER A 35 21.80 -1.00 1.79
CA SER A 35 22.83 -0.40 2.65
C SER A 35 22.23 0.66 3.61
N GLY A 36 22.41 0.46 4.93
CA GLY A 36 21.94 1.35 6.01
C GLY A 36 21.87 0.65 7.39
N PRO A 37 21.48 1.36 8.47
CA PRO A 37 21.24 2.79 8.54
C PRO A 37 22.55 3.61 8.59
N TYR A 38 22.48 4.89 8.18
CA TYR A 38 23.65 5.78 8.19
C TYR A 38 23.72 6.75 9.38
N LEU A 39 22.65 6.90 10.17
CA LEU A 39 22.59 7.75 11.36
C LEU A 39 23.22 7.08 12.59
N ASP A 40 23.76 7.86 13.53
CA ASP A 40 24.16 7.31 14.85
C ASP A 40 22.93 7.09 15.72
N SER A 41 21.96 8.00 15.63
CA SER A 41 20.75 7.99 16.44
C SER A 41 19.61 8.77 15.81
N ILE A 42 18.40 8.51 16.30
CA ILE A 42 17.18 9.25 16.00
C ILE A 42 16.58 9.69 17.32
N ARG A 43 16.31 10.99 17.48
CA ARG A 43 15.64 11.54 18.66
C ARG A 43 14.24 11.98 18.26
N TYR A 44 13.24 11.24 18.71
CA TYR A 44 11.84 11.61 18.58
C TYR A 44 11.44 12.45 19.78
N THR A 45 11.17 13.74 19.57
CA THR A 45 10.73 14.67 20.60
C THR A 45 9.22 14.83 20.49
N PHE A 46 8.50 14.66 21.59
CA PHE A 46 7.04 14.74 21.59
C PHE A 46 6.59 16.20 21.68
N ILE A 47 5.94 16.69 20.63
CA ILE A 47 5.51 18.08 20.48
C ILE A 47 4.06 18.07 20.02
N GLU A 48 3.14 18.32 20.94
CA GLU A 48 1.71 18.36 20.65
C GLU A 48 1.33 19.67 19.95
N GLY A 49 0.60 19.55 18.85
CA GLY A 49 0.07 20.67 18.09
C GLY A 49 0.95 21.07 16.90
N GLU A 50 0.29 21.35 15.79
CA GLU A 50 0.93 21.65 14.52
C GLU A 50 1.69 22.98 14.55
N ASP A 51 1.12 24.02 15.17
CA ASP A 51 1.79 25.33 15.36
C ASP A 51 3.12 25.16 16.09
N GLN A 52 3.15 24.32 17.12
CA GLN A 52 4.33 24.04 17.94
C GLN A 52 5.39 23.27 17.16
N LEU A 53 4.98 22.28 16.36
CA LEU A 53 5.88 21.56 15.45
C LEU A 53 6.48 22.49 14.39
N PHE A 54 5.66 23.38 13.82
CA PHE A 54 6.12 24.37 12.85
C PHE A 54 7.12 25.35 13.48
N LEU A 55 6.82 25.87 14.68
CA LEU A 55 7.77 26.71 15.41
C LEU A 55 9.09 25.96 15.68
N ALA A 56 9.03 24.71 16.17
CA ALA A 56 10.20 23.92 16.48
C ALA A 56 11.12 23.67 15.26
N ILE A 57 10.57 23.45 14.07
CA ILE A 57 11.42 23.29 12.87
C ILE A 57 12.04 24.62 12.42
N THR A 58 11.30 25.74 12.55
CA THR A 58 11.80 27.08 12.21
C THR A 58 12.86 27.59 13.19
N ASP A 59 12.72 27.27 14.48
CA ASP A 59 13.71 27.58 15.52
C ASP A 59 14.89 26.60 15.54
N ASN A 60 14.94 25.66 14.56
CA ASN A 60 15.97 24.64 14.41
C ASN A 60 16.10 23.74 15.65
N GLU A 61 15.00 23.46 16.35
CA GLU A 61 14.92 22.51 17.47
C GLU A 61 14.78 21.07 16.97
N ILE A 62 14.03 20.88 15.88
CA ILE A 62 13.88 19.61 15.15
C ILE A 62 14.41 19.71 13.71
N ASP A 63 14.70 18.56 13.10
CA ASP A 63 15.14 18.43 11.71
C ASP A 63 13.98 18.04 10.77
N MET A 64 12.89 17.49 11.30
CA MET A 64 11.72 17.06 10.51
C MET A 64 10.46 17.04 11.36
N ILE A 65 9.32 17.37 10.76
CA ILE A 65 7.99 17.18 11.34
C ILE A 65 7.49 15.77 11.00
N GLY A 66 7.00 15.03 12.00
CA GLY A 66 6.51 13.65 11.87
C GLY A 66 5.08 13.48 11.45
N ASP A 67 4.36 14.57 11.30
CA ASP A 67 3.06 14.57 10.66
C ASP A 67 3.09 15.28 9.31
N SER A 68 1.98 15.22 8.60
CA SER A 68 1.66 16.16 7.54
C SER A 68 1.54 17.58 8.08
N ILE A 69 1.81 18.56 7.22
CA ILE A 69 1.59 19.98 7.51
C ILE A 69 0.48 20.56 6.64
N ASP A 70 -0.29 21.47 7.22
CA ASP A 70 -1.32 22.25 6.57
C ASP A 70 -0.64 23.14 5.50
N PRO A 71 -1.18 23.16 4.27
CA PRO A 71 -0.65 23.98 3.19
C PRO A 71 -0.48 25.47 3.54
N ASN A 72 -1.26 26.00 4.50
CA ASN A 72 -1.14 27.37 4.98
C ASN A 72 0.20 27.66 5.70
N PHE A 73 0.86 26.63 6.24
CA PHE A 73 2.21 26.74 6.80
C PHE A 73 3.31 26.66 5.72
N VAL A 74 3.00 26.07 4.56
CA VAL A 74 3.94 25.92 3.44
C VAL A 74 4.23 27.25 2.77
N ILE A 75 3.18 28.04 2.50
CA ILE A 75 3.25 29.32 1.79
C ILE A 75 4.19 30.35 2.46
N PRO A 76 4.16 30.56 3.79
CA PRO A 76 5.01 31.55 4.46
C PRO A 76 6.46 31.09 4.71
N LEU A 77 6.85 29.88 4.32
CA LEU A 77 8.15 29.33 4.69
C LEU A 77 9.28 29.94 3.82
N GLU A 78 9.95 30.97 4.35
CA GLU A 78 11.04 31.70 3.66
C GLU A 78 12.44 31.09 3.91
N ASP A 79 12.58 30.18 4.88
CA ASP A 79 13.87 29.59 5.24
C ASP A 79 14.32 28.54 4.23
N SER A 80 15.28 28.90 3.38
CA SER A 80 15.90 27.99 2.38
C SER A 80 16.57 26.74 2.94
N SER A 81 16.76 26.64 4.27
CA SER A 81 17.28 25.42 4.91
C SER A 81 16.20 24.38 5.21
N ILE A 82 14.92 24.73 5.07
CA ILE A 82 13.79 23.81 5.21
C ILE A 82 13.20 23.59 3.81
N GLU A 83 13.05 22.32 3.45
CA GLU A 83 12.35 21.89 2.25
C GLU A 83 10.96 21.36 2.61
N VAL A 84 9.97 21.74 1.82
CA VAL A 84 8.63 21.13 1.87
C VAL A 84 8.50 20.16 0.71
N SER A 85 8.44 18.87 1.03
CA SER A 85 8.10 17.83 0.06
C SER A 85 6.61 17.60 0.03
N LYS A 86 6.10 17.20 -1.14
CA LYS A 86 4.72 16.77 -1.30
C LYS A 86 4.64 15.38 -1.90
N ARG A 87 3.57 14.67 -1.60
CA ARG A 87 3.18 13.41 -2.24
C ARG A 87 1.68 13.38 -2.46
N TYR A 88 1.21 12.47 -3.31
CA TYR A 88 -0.21 12.19 -3.37
C TYR A 88 -0.68 11.49 -2.09
N ARG A 89 -1.87 11.85 -1.60
CA ARG A 89 -2.55 11.10 -0.54
C ARG A 89 -2.91 9.72 -1.07
N ASN A 90 -2.68 8.65 -0.29
CA ASN A 90 -3.22 7.33 -0.62
C ASN A 90 -4.73 7.29 -0.31
N GLY A 91 -5.51 8.02 -1.09
CA GLY A 91 -6.91 8.29 -0.84
C GLY A 91 -7.43 9.46 -1.66
N TYR A 92 -8.74 9.56 -1.85
CA TYR A 92 -9.38 10.53 -2.75
C TYR A 92 -10.74 10.99 -2.18
N GLY A 93 -11.23 12.14 -2.64
CA GLY A 93 -12.60 12.59 -2.42
C GLY A 93 -13.49 12.08 -3.55
N TYR A 94 -14.72 11.68 -3.24
CA TYR A 94 -15.63 11.11 -4.22
C TYR A 94 -17.10 11.40 -3.89
N MET A 95 -17.93 11.38 -4.92
CA MET A 95 -19.38 11.37 -4.82
C MET A 95 -19.88 9.93 -4.98
N ALA A 96 -20.57 9.42 -3.96
CA ALA A 96 -21.26 8.13 -3.98
C ALA A 96 -22.64 8.28 -4.60
N LEU A 97 -23.05 7.35 -5.46
CA LEU A 97 -24.38 7.34 -6.09
C LEU A 97 -25.10 6.05 -5.71
N ASN A 98 -26.34 6.13 -5.25
CA ASN A 98 -27.09 4.94 -4.82
C ASN A 98 -27.58 4.12 -6.01
N CYS A 99 -26.81 3.11 -6.44
CA CYS A 99 -27.11 2.29 -7.61
C CYS A 99 -28.35 1.38 -7.46
N GLU A 100 -29.00 1.34 -6.30
CA GLU A 100 -30.30 0.66 -6.15
C GLU A 100 -31.47 1.57 -6.55
N LYS A 101 -31.32 2.89 -6.41
CA LYS A 101 -32.38 3.88 -6.63
C LYS A 101 -32.45 4.30 -8.09
N TYR A 102 -33.64 4.31 -8.67
CA TYR A 102 -33.84 4.92 -9.99
C TYR A 102 -33.80 6.45 -9.88
N PRO A 103 -33.08 7.18 -10.77
CA PRO A 103 -32.41 6.70 -11.99
C PRO A 103 -30.91 6.35 -11.84
N PHE A 104 -30.34 6.46 -10.65
CA PHE A 104 -28.94 6.13 -10.36
C PHE A 104 -28.59 4.66 -10.58
N ASN A 105 -29.56 3.76 -10.71
CA ASN A 105 -29.35 2.37 -11.13
C ASN A 105 -29.01 2.22 -12.63
N ILE A 106 -29.06 3.28 -13.44
CA ILE A 106 -28.63 3.30 -14.84
C ILE A 106 -27.21 3.85 -14.95
N SER A 107 -26.29 3.07 -15.54
CA SER A 107 -24.88 3.44 -15.63
C SER A 107 -24.66 4.67 -16.51
N GLU A 108 -25.37 4.78 -17.64
CA GLU A 108 -25.32 5.95 -18.52
C GLU A 108 -25.78 7.24 -17.80
N PHE A 109 -26.76 7.14 -16.90
CA PHE A 109 -27.19 8.29 -16.09
C PHE A 109 -26.07 8.75 -15.14
N ARG A 110 -25.39 7.81 -14.47
CA ARG A 110 -24.24 8.13 -13.60
C ARG A 110 -23.07 8.73 -14.41
N GLN A 111 -22.79 8.18 -15.59
CA GLN A 111 -21.79 8.72 -16.52
C GLN A 111 -22.12 10.15 -16.98
N ALA A 112 -23.40 10.46 -17.23
CA ALA A 112 -23.82 11.82 -17.60
C ALA A 112 -23.50 12.83 -16.50
N ILE A 113 -23.73 12.46 -15.22
CA ILE A 113 -23.30 13.28 -14.08
C ILE A 113 -21.78 13.39 -14.04
N ALA A 114 -21.05 12.28 -14.23
CA ALA A 114 -19.59 12.30 -14.23
C ALA A 114 -19.01 13.23 -15.30
N TYR A 115 -19.56 13.22 -16.52
CA TYR A 115 -19.17 14.13 -17.60
C TYR A 115 -19.52 15.60 -17.31
N ALA A 116 -20.55 15.88 -16.52
CA ALA A 116 -20.98 17.25 -16.27
C ALA A 116 -20.06 18.00 -15.29
N ILE A 117 -19.37 17.29 -14.41
CA ILE A 117 -18.62 17.88 -13.30
C ILE A 117 -17.20 18.21 -13.72
N ASP A 118 -16.85 19.50 -13.63
CA ASP A 118 -15.49 19.99 -13.84
C ASP A 118 -14.60 19.66 -12.62
N LYS A 119 -13.75 18.63 -12.76
CA LYS A 119 -12.82 18.22 -11.69
C LYS A 119 -11.57 19.09 -11.64
N GLU A 120 -11.20 19.72 -12.76
CA GLU A 120 -10.11 20.70 -12.78
C GLU A 120 -10.52 21.92 -11.93
N LEU A 121 -11.76 22.40 -12.05
CA LEU A 121 -12.30 23.46 -11.19
C LEU A 121 -12.27 23.07 -9.70
N ILE A 122 -12.63 21.83 -9.36
CA ILE A 122 -12.51 21.34 -7.98
C ILE A 122 -11.05 21.43 -7.49
N CYS A 123 -10.09 21.05 -8.34
CA CYS A 123 -8.68 20.99 -7.97
C CYS A 123 -8.00 22.35 -7.92
N ASP A 124 -8.33 23.24 -8.85
CA ASP A 124 -7.72 24.56 -8.99
C ASP A 124 -8.35 25.58 -8.04
N ASP A 125 -9.68 25.63 -7.93
CA ASP A 125 -10.39 26.68 -7.18
C ASP A 125 -10.73 26.26 -5.74
N ILE A 126 -11.24 25.04 -5.53
CA ILE A 126 -11.64 24.60 -4.18
C ILE A 126 -10.43 24.07 -3.39
N TRP A 127 -9.49 23.39 -4.07
CA TRP A 127 -8.25 22.90 -3.47
C TRP A 127 -7.05 23.86 -3.64
N ASP A 128 -7.23 25.06 -4.20
CA ASP A 128 -6.16 26.03 -4.45
C ASP A 128 -4.95 25.44 -5.23
N GLY A 129 -5.20 24.50 -6.16
CA GLY A 129 -4.18 23.79 -6.91
C GLY A 129 -3.40 22.72 -6.11
N LEU A 130 -3.87 22.37 -4.91
CA LEU A 130 -3.25 21.39 -4.00
C LEU A 130 -3.80 19.98 -4.18
N ALA A 131 -4.66 19.77 -5.18
CA ALA A 131 -5.13 18.46 -5.60
C ALA A 131 -4.94 18.25 -7.10
N SER A 132 -5.24 17.05 -7.56
CA SER A 132 -5.28 16.73 -8.99
C SER A 132 -6.55 15.94 -9.29
N PRO A 133 -7.15 16.12 -10.48
CA PRO A 133 -8.28 15.32 -10.91
C PRO A 133 -7.95 13.83 -10.83
N HIS A 134 -8.97 13.05 -10.47
CA HIS A 134 -8.82 11.62 -10.30
C HIS A 134 -10.07 10.86 -10.75
N ASP A 135 -9.90 9.79 -11.52
CA ASP A 135 -11.00 8.96 -12.00
C ASP A 135 -10.94 7.53 -11.46
N SER A 136 -9.73 6.98 -11.37
CA SER A 136 -9.52 5.59 -10.99
C SER A 136 -9.96 5.26 -9.57
N LEU A 137 -10.45 4.04 -9.38
CA LEU A 137 -10.75 3.47 -8.06
C LEU A 137 -9.51 3.37 -7.16
N LEU A 138 -8.31 3.33 -7.73
CA LEU A 138 -7.05 3.28 -6.97
C LEU A 138 -6.28 4.60 -7.04
N PRO A 139 -5.83 5.14 -5.89
CA PRO A 139 -4.96 6.32 -5.83
C PRO A 139 -3.75 6.19 -6.76
N ARG A 140 -3.30 7.29 -7.37
CA ARG A 140 -2.20 7.31 -8.35
C ARG A 140 -0.87 6.72 -7.85
N ASN A 141 -0.63 6.81 -6.54
CA ASN A 141 0.56 6.29 -5.87
C ASN A 141 0.48 4.77 -5.58
N ASN A 142 -0.66 4.12 -5.79
CA ASN A 142 -0.77 2.68 -5.70
C ASN A 142 -0.16 2.03 -6.97
N PRO A 143 0.78 1.06 -6.84
CA PRO A 143 1.44 0.42 -7.99
C PRO A 143 0.50 -0.25 -9.01
N PHE A 144 -0.72 -0.60 -8.60
CA PHE A 144 -1.73 -1.23 -9.45
C PHE A 144 -2.71 -0.24 -10.08
N SER A 145 -2.55 1.07 -9.86
CA SER A 145 -3.46 2.08 -10.37
C SER A 145 -3.34 2.23 -11.90
N ILE A 146 -4.47 2.28 -12.59
CA ILE A 146 -4.53 2.61 -14.02
C ILE A 146 -4.68 4.12 -14.27
N GLU A 147 -4.63 4.95 -13.24
CA GLU A 147 -4.82 6.39 -13.36
C GLU A 147 -3.85 7.02 -14.35
N GLY A 148 -4.35 7.79 -15.31
CA GLY A 148 -3.57 8.38 -16.40
C GLY A 148 -3.25 7.44 -17.57
N SER A 149 -3.61 6.15 -17.47
CA SER A 149 -3.61 5.19 -18.58
C SER A 149 -5.00 4.59 -18.86
N ALA A 150 -6.02 5.01 -18.11
CA ALA A 150 -7.40 4.61 -18.29
C ALA A 150 -7.96 4.97 -19.68
N PRO A 151 -8.86 4.17 -20.25
CA PRO A 151 -9.43 4.40 -21.58
C PRO A 151 -10.43 5.56 -21.64
N ILE A 152 -10.98 5.95 -20.50
CA ILE A 152 -11.98 7.00 -20.33
C ILE A 152 -11.48 7.95 -19.23
N SER A 153 -11.76 9.24 -19.37
CA SER A 153 -11.54 10.23 -18.32
C SER A 153 -12.72 11.20 -18.24
N TYR A 154 -12.98 11.66 -17.02
CA TYR A 154 -14.03 12.62 -16.66
C TYR A 154 -13.43 13.87 -15.99
N TYR A 155 -12.21 14.26 -16.32
CA TYR A 155 -11.55 15.41 -15.68
C TYR A 155 -12.20 16.75 -16.04
N GLU A 156 -12.44 16.97 -17.33
CA GLU A 156 -13.01 18.21 -17.88
C GLU A 156 -14.53 18.06 -18.01
N ASP A 157 -15.25 19.17 -17.85
CA ASP A 157 -16.68 19.18 -18.10
C ASP A 157 -17.01 18.94 -19.58
N ASN A 158 -18.06 18.16 -19.82
CA ASN A 158 -18.58 17.82 -21.12
C ASN A 158 -20.11 17.82 -21.06
N ASN A 159 -20.65 19.01 -20.82
CA ASN A 159 -22.08 19.25 -20.71
C ASN A 159 -22.87 18.81 -21.96
N GLU A 160 -22.27 18.89 -23.17
CA GLU A 160 -22.92 18.40 -24.39
C GLU A 160 -23.15 16.88 -24.35
N SER A 161 -22.18 16.12 -23.85
CA SER A 161 -22.32 14.66 -23.69
C SER A 161 -23.33 14.33 -22.60
N ALA A 162 -23.31 15.03 -21.46
CA ALA A 162 -24.28 14.85 -20.40
C ALA A 162 -25.73 15.08 -20.89
N ILE A 163 -25.98 16.20 -21.59
CA ILE A 163 -27.30 16.52 -22.18
C ILE A 163 -27.72 15.44 -23.17
N THR A 164 -26.82 15.04 -24.07
CA THR A 164 -27.11 14.01 -25.07
C THR A 164 -27.53 12.68 -24.41
N ILE A 165 -26.85 12.30 -23.33
CA ILE A 165 -27.17 11.08 -22.59
C ILE A 165 -28.53 11.21 -21.90
N PHE A 166 -28.78 12.30 -21.16
CA PHE A 166 -30.07 12.53 -20.50
C PHE A 166 -31.24 12.52 -21.50
N ASP A 167 -31.11 13.22 -22.63
CA ASP A 167 -32.10 13.21 -23.71
C ASP A 167 -32.33 11.79 -24.25
N SER A 168 -31.26 11.03 -24.49
CA SER A 168 -31.34 9.67 -25.03
C SER A 168 -32.03 8.68 -24.08
N LEU A 169 -31.91 8.93 -22.77
CA LEU A 169 -32.57 8.16 -21.72
C LEU A 169 -34.02 8.61 -21.48
N GLY A 170 -34.46 9.72 -22.11
CA GLY A 170 -35.82 10.24 -22.04
C GLY A 170 -36.08 11.21 -20.90
N PHE A 171 -35.03 11.77 -20.29
CA PHE A 171 -35.15 12.82 -19.27
C PHE A 171 -35.31 14.16 -19.97
N LEU A 172 -36.55 14.60 -20.13
CA LEU A 172 -36.90 15.82 -20.86
C LEU A 172 -37.79 16.69 -19.98
N ASP A 173 -37.64 18.00 -20.08
CA ASP A 173 -38.63 18.94 -19.55
C ASP A 173 -39.90 18.84 -20.42
N THR A 174 -40.97 18.26 -19.85
CA THR A 174 -42.23 18.01 -20.57
C THR A 174 -43.36 18.95 -20.19
N ASP A 175 -43.25 19.66 -19.08
CA ASP A 175 -44.29 20.56 -18.58
C ASP A 175 -43.86 22.04 -18.55
N SER A 176 -42.61 22.31 -18.96
CA SER A 176 -41.98 23.62 -19.10
C SER A 176 -41.77 24.37 -17.78
N ASP A 177 -41.55 23.64 -16.68
CA ASP A 177 -41.23 24.22 -15.38
C ASP A 177 -39.73 24.58 -15.22
N GLY A 178 -38.89 24.10 -16.15
CA GLY A 178 -37.45 24.33 -16.19
C GLY A 178 -36.61 23.15 -15.67
N PHE A 179 -37.23 22.03 -15.29
CA PHE A 179 -36.54 20.81 -14.90
C PHE A 179 -36.98 19.62 -15.77
N ARG A 180 -36.09 18.64 -15.89
CA ARG A 180 -36.32 17.39 -16.62
C ARG A 180 -37.18 16.46 -15.77
N GLU A 181 -38.10 15.78 -16.43
CA GLU A 181 -38.90 14.72 -15.83
C GLU A 181 -38.25 13.36 -15.97
N LEU A 182 -38.68 12.40 -15.14
CA LEU A 182 -38.42 11.00 -15.43
C LEU A 182 -39.13 10.59 -16.75
N PRO A 183 -38.66 9.56 -17.47
CA PRO A 183 -39.29 9.08 -18.72
C PRO A 183 -40.77 8.67 -18.61
N ASN A 184 -41.28 8.44 -17.40
CA ASN A 184 -42.69 8.17 -17.13
C ASN A 184 -43.53 9.47 -16.95
N GLY A 185 -42.90 10.64 -17.00
CA GLY A 185 -43.50 11.97 -16.82
C GLY A 185 -43.72 12.39 -15.37
N SER A 186 -43.06 11.76 -14.40
CA SER A 186 -43.09 12.20 -13.00
C SER A 186 -41.81 12.92 -12.61
N GLU A 187 -41.97 13.88 -11.71
CA GLU A 187 -40.89 14.66 -11.09
C GLU A 187 -39.83 13.77 -10.45
N PHE A 188 -38.59 14.24 -10.43
CA PHE A 188 -37.55 13.70 -9.57
C PHE A 188 -36.62 14.78 -9.05
N ASP A 189 -36.40 14.75 -7.74
CA ASP A 189 -35.45 15.60 -7.05
C ASP A 189 -34.20 14.80 -6.72
N VAL A 190 -33.03 15.43 -6.80
CA VAL A 190 -31.73 14.86 -6.43
C VAL A 190 -31.25 15.47 -5.12
N ARG A 191 -31.15 14.67 -4.07
CA ARG A 191 -30.55 15.07 -2.78
C ARG A 191 -29.04 14.80 -2.77
N ILE A 192 -28.23 15.82 -2.47
CA ILE A 192 -26.77 15.68 -2.38
C ILE A 192 -26.30 15.91 -0.95
N ASP A 193 -25.97 14.83 -0.25
CA ASP A 193 -25.61 14.86 1.17
C ASP A 193 -24.12 15.14 1.37
N TYR A 194 -23.78 15.98 2.37
CA TYR A 194 -22.39 16.19 2.80
C TYR A 194 -22.24 16.43 4.30
N ALA A 195 -21.07 16.10 4.83
CA ALA A 195 -20.76 16.35 6.23
C ALA A 195 -20.63 17.87 6.51
N SER A 196 -21.46 18.39 7.41
CA SER A 196 -21.49 19.80 7.83
C SER A 196 -20.18 20.29 8.47
N THR A 197 -19.31 19.37 8.88
CA THR A 197 -18.01 19.65 9.48
C THR A 197 -16.91 19.93 8.46
N SER A 198 -17.19 19.82 7.16
CA SER A 198 -16.21 20.01 6.08
C SER A 198 -16.64 21.12 5.12
N ASN A 199 -15.93 22.25 5.15
CA ASN A 199 -16.13 23.34 4.20
C ASN A 199 -15.84 22.87 2.76
N MET A 200 -14.78 22.08 2.57
CA MET A 200 -14.43 21.47 1.29
C MET A 200 -15.58 20.64 0.72
N ALA A 201 -16.23 19.81 1.55
CA ALA A 201 -17.38 19.01 1.12
C ALA A 201 -18.58 19.90 0.75
N ALA A 202 -18.81 20.98 1.50
CA ALA A 202 -19.89 21.92 1.21
C ALA A 202 -19.69 22.62 -0.15
N GLU A 203 -18.49 23.10 -0.43
CA GLU A 203 -18.16 23.78 -1.70
C GLU A 203 -18.26 22.81 -2.89
N ILE A 204 -17.76 21.58 -2.75
CA ILE A 204 -17.89 20.55 -3.79
C ILE A 204 -19.37 20.20 -4.03
N CYS A 205 -20.16 19.95 -3.00
CA CYS A 205 -21.58 19.62 -3.19
C CYS A 205 -22.39 20.78 -3.76
N GLN A 206 -22.04 22.03 -3.45
CA GLN A 206 -22.64 23.20 -4.09
C GLN A 206 -22.29 23.28 -5.58
N LEU A 207 -21.06 22.94 -5.97
CA LEU A 207 -20.70 22.83 -7.39
C LEU A 207 -21.54 21.75 -8.08
N PHE A 208 -21.67 20.56 -7.47
CA PHE A 208 -22.55 19.50 -8.01
C PHE A 208 -24.01 19.97 -8.16
N GLU A 209 -24.55 20.65 -7.14
CA GLU A 209 -25.91 21.22 -7.20
C GLU A 209 -26.05 22.20 -8.38
N GLN A 210 -25.14 23.16 -8.50
CA GLN A 210 -25.17 24.17 -9.57
C GLN A 210 -25.03 23.53 -10.95
N THR A 211 -24.13 22.56 -11.10
CA THR A 211 -23.94 21.83 -12.36
C THR A 211 -25.20 21.07 -12.75
N LEU A 212 -25.80 20.31 -11.83
CA LEU A 212 -27.04 19.57 -12.12
C LEU A 212 -28.20 20.50 -12.45
N GLN A 213 -28.37 21.60 -11.71
CA GLN A 213 -29.39 22.62 -12.01
C GLN A 213 -29.17 23.27 -13.38
N SER A 214 -27.92 23.46 -13.81
CA SER A 214 -27.60 23.99 -15.15
C SER A 214 -27.92 23.04 -16.30
N LEU A 215 -28.12 21.76 -15.97
CA LEU A 215 -28.57 20.70 -16.87
C LEU A 215 -30.06 20.41 -16.73
N ASP A 216 -30.80 21.32 -16.09
CA ASP A 216 -32.23 21.21 -15.82
C ASP A 216 -32.56 19.98 -14.94
N ILE A 217 -31.68 19.57 -14.03
CA ILE A 217 -31.95 18.53 -13.01
C ILE A 217 -32.18 19.23 -11.67
N ASN A 218 -33.33 19.01 -11.03
CA ASN A 218 -33.65 19.62 -9.75
C ASN A 218 -32.84 18.97 -8.61
N ALA A 219 -31.70 19.57 -8.27
CA ALA A 219 -30.80 19.09 -7.23
C ALA A 219 -30.71 20.04 -6.04
N THR A 220 -30.41 19.51 -4.85
CA THR A 220 -30.20 20.31 -3.63
C THR A 220 -29.12 19.69 -2.74
N ALA A 221 -28.11 20.48 -2.37
CA ALA A 221 -27.09 20.08 -1.42
C ALA A 221 -27.56 20.25 0.04
N ILE A 222 -27.49 19.17 0.82
CA ILE A 222 -27.99 19.13 2.20
C ILE A 222 -26.86 18.72 3.16
N PRO A 223 -26.56 19.56 4.17
CA PRO A 223 -25.60 19.19 5.20
C PRO A 223 -26.21 18.19 6.19
N TYR A 224 -25.42 17.22 6.64
CA TYR A 224 -25.75 16.34 7.77
C TYR A 224 -24.63 16.35 8.83
N ASP A 225 -24.92 15.82 10.01
CA ASP A 225 -23.93 15.69 11.09
C ASP A 225 -23.24 14.31 11.02
N TRP A 226 -21.96 14.28 10.64
CA TRP A 226 -21.19 13.04 10.50
C TRP A 226 -21.07 12.24 11.80
N TYR A 227 -21.13 12.87 12.97
CA TYR A 227 -20.94 12.16 14.25
C TYR A 227 -22.24 11.57 14.80
N ILE A 228 -23.38 12.05 14.34
CA ILE A 228 -24.70 11.60 14.80
C ILE A 228 -25.27 10.56 13.83
N TYR A 229 -25.24 10.83 12.54
CA TYR A 229 -25.98 10.05 11.55
C TYR A 229 -25.51 8.60 11.40
N PRO A 230 -24.20 8.27 11.27
CA PRO A 230 -23.76 6.88 11.17
C PRO A 230 -24.08 6.03 12.40
N THR A 231 -24.16 6.65 13.59
CA THR A 231 -24.36 5.93 14.86
C THR A 231 -25.83 5.85 15.28
N GLU A 232 -26.60 6.92 15.07
CA GLU A 232 -28.00 7.01 15.52
C GLU A 232 -29.00 6.69 14.41
N TYR A 233 -28.61 6.84 13.13
CA TYR A 233 -29.45 6.64 11.95
C TYR A 233 -28.71 5.87 10.86
N PRO A 234 -28.24 4.64 11.11
CA PRO A 234 -27.53 3.84 10.10
C PRO A 234 -28.33 3.67 8.79
N GLU A 235 -29.66 3.65 8.87
CA GLU A 235 -30.56 3.65 7.72
C GLU A 235 -30.42 4.89 6.81
N TYR A 236 -29.81 5.98 7.29
CA TYR A 236 -29.58 7.18 6.50
C TYR A 236 -28.70 6.90 5.28
N PHE A 237 -27.73 6.00 5.43
CA PHE A 237 -26.87 5.56 4.34
C PHE A 237 -27.48 4.40 3.54
N GLU A 238 -28.73 4.01 3.83
CA GLU A 238 -29.54 3.09 3.01
C GLU A 238 -30.51 3.85 2.09
N ASP A 239 -30.89 5.09 2.41
CA ASP A 239 -31.81 5.94 1.63
C ASP A 239 -31.20 7.31 1.29
N PHE A 240 -30.21 7.29 0.38
CA PHE A 240 -29.61 8.49 -0.23
C PHE A 240 -29.72 8.45 -1.76
N ASP A 241 -29.58 9.63 -2.40
CA ASP A 241 -29.38 9.76 -3.85
C ASP A 241 -27.88 9.86 -4.14
N MET A 242 -27.26 10.92 -3.61
CA MET A 242 -25.84 11.20 -3.74
C MET A 242 -25.26 11.61 -2.39
N VAL A 243 -24.07 11.12 -2.03
CA VAL A 243 -23.36 11.52 -0.80
C VAL A 243 -21.89 11.76 -1.11
N PHE A 244 -21.36 12.91 -0.73
CA PHE A 244 -19.93 13.17 -0.81
C PHE A 244 -19.20 12.61 0.41
N ALA A 245 -18.09 11.92 0.15
CA ALA A 245 -17.20 11.40 1.17
C ALA A 245 -15.74 11.40 0.70
N SER A 246 -14.83 11.08 1.62
CA SER A 246 -13.43 10.82 1.29
C SER A 246 -13.01 9.46 1.81
N ARG A 247 -12.10 8.80 1.10
CA ARG A 247 -11.53 7.50 1.50
C ARG A 247 -10.02 7.63 1.62
N ASN A 248 -9.47 7.05 2.68
CA ASN A 248 -8.03 6.85 2.88
C ASN A 248 -7.74 5.36 2.93
N PHE A 249 -6.63 4.94 2.32
CA PHE A 249 -6.18 3.56 2.30
C PHE A 249 -4.92 3.43 3.16
N PRO A 250 -4.92 2.54 4.17
CA PRO A 250 -3.77 2.39 5.06
C PRO A 250 -2.58 1.68 4.39
N SER A 251 -2.80 1.06 3.22
CA SER A 251 -1.77 0.34 2.46
C SER A 251 -2.11 0.26 0.97
N PHE A 252 -1.27 -0.44 0.20
CA PHE A 252 -1.52 -0.79 -1.20
C PHE A 252 -2.17 -2.17 -1.38
N ASP A 253 -2.69 -2.79 -0.31
CA ASP A 253 -3.47 -4.02 -0.40
C ASP A 253 -4.75 -3.80 -1.21
N LEU A 254 -5.07 -4.70 -2.14
CA LEU A 254 -6.24 -4.60 -3.02
C LEU A 254 -7.37 -5.56 -2.65
N ARG A 255 -7.22 -6.42 -1.64
CA ARG A 255 -8.25 -7.42 -1.28
C ARG A 255 -9.60 -6.78 -0.95
N TRP A 256 -9.60 -5.52 -0.51
CA TRP A 256 -10.83 -4.75 -0.29
C TRP A 256 -11.63 -4.52 -1.58
N MET A 257 -11.00 -4.53 -2.76
CA MET A 257 -11.69 -4.37 -4.04
C MET A 257 -12.68 -5.50 -4.31
N LYS A 258 -12.55 -6.66 -3.65
CA LYS A 258 -13.56 -7.73 -3.72
C LYS A 258 -14.90 -7.33 -3.10
N TYR A 259 -14.87 -6.40 -2.15
CA TYR A 259 -16.04 -5.90 -1.45
C TYR A 259 -16.07 -4.37 -1.55
N PRO A 260 -16.21 -3.82 -2.78
CA PRO A 260 -16.05 -2.39 -2.99
C PRO A 260 -17.18 -1.58 -2.34
N ASN A 261 -18.31 -2.27 -2.07
CA ASN A 261 -19.41 -1.82 -1.22
C ASN A 261 -19.17 -2.28 0.22
N PRO A 262 -18.85 -1.37 1.15
CA PRO A 262 -18.69 -1.70 2.55
C PRO A 262 -20.06 -1.93 3.21
N ALA A 263 -20.70 -3.06 2.95
CA ALA A 263 -21.91 -3.46 3.68
C ALA A 263 -21.64 -3.88 5.14
N VAL A 264 -20.38 -3.88 5.60
CA VAL A 264 -19.97 -4.52 6.86
C VAL A 264 -19.02 -3.66 7.73
N SER A 265 -18.74 -2.41 7.38
CA SER A 265 -17.99 -1.54 8.30
C SER A 265 -18.11 -0.04 7.95
N PRO A 266 -18.49 0.82 8.91
CA PRO A 266 -18.45 2.29 8.73
C PRO A 266 -17.03 2.84 8.49
N VAL A 267 -16.00 1.99 8.55
CA VAL A 267 -14.59 2.37 8.35
C VAL A 267 -14.19 2.42 6.86
N PHE A 268 -14.93 1.78 5.95
CA PHE A 268 -14.46 1.57 4.57
C PHE A 268 -15.26 2.29 3.47
N GLY A 269 -16.14 3.25 3.80
CA GLY A 269 -16.82 4.12 2.83
C GLY A 269 -18.34 3.93 2.79
N ILE A 270 -18.98 4.42 1.72
CA ILE A 270 -20.43 4.42 1.55
C ILE A 270 -20.84 3.22 0.70
N ASN A 271 -21.81 2.43 1.16
CA ASN A 271 -22.40 1.36 0.36
C ASN A 271 -23.26 1.98 -0.76
N VAL A 272 -22.90 1.73 -2.01
CA VAL A 272 -23.64 2.24 -3.18
C VAL A 272 -24.57 1.20 -3.81
N SER A 273 -24.72 0.03 -3.19
CA SER A 273 -25.59 -1.06 -3.67
C SER A 273 -25.34 -1.46 -5.14
N TRP A 274 -24.11 -1.27 -5.63
CA TRP A 274 -23.72 -1.62 -7.00
C TRP A 274 -23.28 -3.08 -7.11
N SER A 275 -23.56 -3.73 -8.24
CA SER A 275 -23.06 -5.09 -8.51
C SER A 275 -22.82 -5.29 -9.99
N ASN A 276 -21.78 -6.04 -10.35
CA ASN A 276 -21.49 -6.43 -11.73
C ASN A 276 -20.80 -7.80 -11.73
N SER A 277 -21.38 -8.77 -12.44
CA SER A 277 -20.89 -10.15 -12.43
C SER A 277 -19.50 -10.31 -13.04
N SER A 278 -19.14 -9.50 -14.05
CA SER A 278 -17.81 -9.51 -14.63
C SER A 278 -16.77 -8.92 -13.69
N TYR A 279 -17.14 -7.88 -12.93
CA TYR A 279 -16.31 -7.38 -11.85
C TYR A 279 -16.08 -8.45 -10.78
N ASP A 280 -17.13 -9.18 -10.38
CA ASP A 280 -17.03 -10.25 -9.38
C ASP A 280 -16.12 -11.41 -9.84
N GLU A 281 -16.12 -11.74 -11.13
CA GLU A 281 -15.21 -12.72 -11.72
C GLU A 281 -13.75 -12.27 -11.59
N TRP A 282 -13.44 -11.02 -11.96
CA TRP A 282 -12.10 -10.45 -11.79
C TRP A 282 -11.70 -10.30 -10.34
N ALA A 283 -12.62 -9.94 -9.45
CA ALA A 283 -12.39 -9.87 -8.02
C ALA A 283 -11.99 -11.24 -7.44
N ASN A 284 -12.63 -12.31 -7.91
CA ASN A 284 -12.24 -13.66 -7.52
C ASN A 284 -10.83 -13.97 -8.02
N GLN A 285 -10.52 -13.68 -9.29
CA GLN A 285 -9.18 -13.84 -9.84
C GLN A 285 -8.14 -13.06 -9.03
N LEU A 286 -8.34 -11.77 -8.76
CA LEU A 286 -7.45 -10.94 -7.95
C LEU A 286 -7.12 -11.57 -6.59
N THR A 287 -8.11 -12.22 -5.96
CA THR A 287 -7.90 -12.87 -4.66
C THR A 287 -7.26 -14.26 -4.72
N SER A 288 -7.37 -14.97 -5.85
CA SER A 288 -6.85 -16.35 -6.01
C SER A 288 -5.59 -16.48 -6.88
N SER A 289 -5.22 -15.45 -7.62
CA SER A 289 -4.01 -15.40 -8.44
C SER A 289 -2.75 -15.57 -7.61
N VAL A 290 -1.66 -16.05 -8.22
CA VAL A 290 -0.40 -16.36 -7.51
C VAL A 290 0.78 -15.51 -7.95
N THR A 291 0.64 -14.79 -9.06
CA THR A 291 1.65 -13.89 -9.56
C THR A 291 1.22 -12.44 -9.45
N TYR A 292 2.21 -11.54 -9.35
CA TYR A 292 1.96 -10.09 -9.38
C TYR A 292 1.23 -9.67 -10.66
N THR A 293 1.66 -10.18 -11.82
CA THR A 293 1.09 -9.81 -13.12
C THR A 293 -0.38 -10.20 -13.25
N GLU A 294 -0.79 -11.38 -12.77
CA GLU A 294 -2.20 -11.76 -12.80
C GLU A 294 -3.06 -10.88 -11.87
N VAL A 295 -2.51 -10.47 -10.72
CA VAL A 295 -3.17 -9.52 -9.80
C VAL A 295 -3.27 -8.14 -10.44
N GLU A 296 -2.22 -7.69 -11.13
CA GLU A 296 -2.16 -6.43 -11.88
C GLU A 296 -3.20 -6.40 -13.01
N ASP A 297 -3.26 -7.45 -13.83
CA ASP A 297 -4.24 -7.59 -14.91
C ASP A 297 -5.68 -7.57 -14.36
N ALA A 298 -5.96 -8.35 -13.31
CA ALA A 298 -7.28 -8.39 -12.68
C ALA A 298 -7.66 -7.02 -12.08
N ALA A 299 -6.73 -6.36 -11.37
CA ALA A 299 -6.96 -5.04 -10.81
C ALA A 299 -7.22 -3.99 -11.89
N ALA A 300 -6.52 -4.06 -13.03
CA ALA A 300 -6.73 -3.16 -14.15
C ALA A 300 -8.12 -3.35 -14.78
N GLU A 301 -8.56 -4.59 -15.02
CA GLU A 301 -9.91 -4.86 -15.55
C GLU A 301 -11.02 -4.45 -14.58
N MET A 302 -10.84 -4.67 -13.27
CA MET A 302 -11.77 -4.19 -12.24
C MET A 302 -11.90 -2.66 -12.26
N GLN A 303 -10.79 -1.93 -12.36
CA GLN A 303 -10.81 -0.46 -12.45
C GLN A 303 -11.49 0.02 -13.75
N LYS A 304 -11.31 -0.66 -14.89
CA LYS A 304 -12.00 -0.32 -16.14
C LYS A 304 -13.51 -0.50 -16.03
N ILE A 305 -13.97 -1.63 -15.51
CA ILE A 305 -15.41 -1.86 -15.28
C ILE A 305 -15.96 -0.80 -14.31
N TRP A 306 -15.21 -0.47 -13.25
CA TRP A 306 -15.62 0.56 -12.31
C TRP A 306 -15.77 1.94 -12.95
N LEU A 307 -14.84 2.33 -13.82
CA LEU A 307 -14.89 3.59 -14.56
C LEU A 307 -16.09 3.61 -15.52
N GLU A 308 -16.28 2.54 -16.28
CA GLU A 308 -17.39 2.42 -17.23
C GLU A 308 -18.75 2.42 -16.50
N GLU A 309 -18.87 1.71 -15.39
CA GLU A 309 -20.13 1.64 -14.64
C GLU A 309 -20.33 2.88 -13.75
N CYS A 310 -19.27 3.62 -13.42
CA CYS A 310 -19.31 4.86 -12.64
C CYS A 310 -20.20 4.80 -11.37
N PRO A 311 -20.04 3.82 -10.46
CA PRO A 311 -20.81 3.80 -9.21
C PRO A 311 -20.35 4.89 -8.22
N LEU A 312 -19.11 5.39 -8.38
CA LEU A 312 -18.59 6.57 -7.71
C LEU A 312 -18.07 7.55 -8.76
N ILE A 313 -18.32 8.85 -8.56
CA ILE A 313 -17.62 9.91 -9.26
C ILE A 313 -16.48 10.36 -8.36
N ILE A 314 -15.29 9.82 -8.60
CA ILE A 314 -14.09 10.24 -7.87
C ILE A 314 -13.73 11.64 -8.35
N CYS A 315 -13.52 12.58 -7.43
CA CYS A 315 -13.44 14.01 -7.75
C CYS A 315 -11.99 14.47 -7.84
N TYR A 316 -11.17 14.08 -6.86
CA TYR A 316 -9.79 14.55 -6.75
C TYR A 316 -8.95 13.61 -5.90
N GLN A 317 -7.64 13.71 -6.09
CA GLN A 317 -6.62 13.20 -5.18
C GLN A 317 -5.77 14.37 -4.69
N ASN A 318 -5.86 14.69 -3.39
CA ASN A 318 -5.12 15.81 -2.81
C ASN A 318 -3.68 15.42 -2.43
N HIS A 319 -2.83 16.43 -2.26
CA HIS A 319 -1.46 16.24 -1.80
C HIS A 319 -1.36 16.26 -0.27
N ILE A 320 -0.35 15.58 0.25
CA ILE A 320 0.12 15.64 1.63
C ILE A 320 1.51 16.28 1.62
N PHE A 321 1.77 17.20 2.56
CA PHE A 321 2.99 17.99 2.66
C PHE A 321 3.78 17.63 3.90
N HIS A 322 5.11 17.63 3.81
CA HIS A 322 6.02 17.38 4.91
C HIS A 322 7.20 18.34 4.88
N ALA A 323 7.56 18.91 6.03
CA ALA A 323 8.71 19.80 6.17
C ALA A 323 9.91 19.12 6.84
N HIS A 324 11.09 19.35 6.27
CA HIS A 324 12.35 18.82 6.79
C HIS A 324 13.54 19.72 6.46
N ARG A 325 14.58 19.71 7.31
CA ARG A 325 15.79 20.51 7.18
C ARG A 325 16.83 19.82 6.32
N THR A 326 17.40 20.54 5.35
CA THR A 326 18.41 20.02 4.40
C THR A 326 19.82 20.56 4.64
N ASP A 327 19.99 21.48 5.59
CA ASP A 327 21.29 22.07 5.95
C ASP A 327 22.21 21.11 6.72
N ARG A 328 21.63 20.20 7.53
CA ARG A 328 22.36 19.22 8.35
C ARG A 328 22.42 17.84 7.73
N PHE A 329 21.38 17.46 7.01
CA PHE A 329 21.14 16.10 6.56
C PHE A 329 20.79 16.06 5.07
N THR A 330 21.11 14.95 4.42
CA THR A 330 20.74 14.66 3.04
C THR A 330 20.33 13.19 2.92
N GLY A 331 19.70 12.81 1.81
CA GLY A 331 19.20 11.45 1.59
C GLY A 331 17.82 11.18 2.18
N PHE A 332 17.02 12.22 2.40
CA PHE A 332 15.59 12.10 2.70
C PHE A 332 14.88 11.33 1.58
N VAL A 333 13.94 10.46 1.95
CA VAL A 333 13.21 9.60 1.02
C VAL A 333 11.74 9.97 1.09
N ASN A 334 11.16 10.35 -0.05
CA ASN A 334 9.73 10.63 -0.15
C ASN A 334 9.00 9.33 -0.51
N ASP A 335 8.66 8.51 0.50
CA ASP A 335 7.93 7.25 0.32
C ASP A 335 6.54 7.51 -0.29
N ALA A 336 6.15 6.65 -1.24
CA ALA A 336 4.90 6.81 -1.98
C ALA A 336 3.65 6.73 -1.07
N LEU A 337 3.73 6.05 0.08
CA LEU A 337 2.61 5.92 1.02
C LEU A 337 2.71 6.93 2.17
N SER A 338 3.88 7.05 2.78
CA SER A 338 4.07 7.72 4.09
C SER A 338 4.63 9.13 3.93
N GLY A 339 5.43 9.38 2.89
CA GLY A 339 6.11 10.65 2.64
C GLY A 339 7.53 10.64 3.21
N ILE A 340 7.99 11.81 3.65
CA ILE A 340 9.30 11.97 4.27
C ILE A 340 9.39 11.33 5.68
N PRO A 341 8.39 11.48 6.57
CA PRO A 341 8.48 10.93 7.92
C PRO A 341 8.23 9.42 7.92
N ASP A 342 9.24 8.64 7.52
CA ASP A 342 9.10 7.20 7.29
C ASP A 342 10.38 6.40 7.59
N PHE A 343 10.25 5.07 7.54
CA PHE A 343 11.36 4.12 7.70
C PHE A 343 12.54 4.45 6.79
N TRP A 344 12.29 4.70 5.50
CA TRP A 344 13.33 4.89 4.51
C TRP A 344 14.11 6.17 4.74
N THR A 345 13.47 7.26 5.15
CA THR A 345 14.19 8.46 5.57
C THR A 345 15.15 8.17 6.72
N ASN A 346 14.67 7.55 7.80
CA ASN A 346 15.52 7.19 8.94
C ASN A 346 16.67 6.24 8.57
N TYR A 347 16.42 5.34 7.63
CA TYR A 347 17.39 4.37 7.13
C TYR A 347 18.47 5.01 6.25
N ARG A 348 18.10 6.01 5.43
CA ARG A 348 18.93 6.51 4.32
C ARG A 348 19.59 7.85 4.60
N VAL A 349 19.02 8.64 5.52
CA VAL A 349 19.52 9.96 5.86
C VAL A 349 20.92 9.87 6.46
N ARG A 350 21.76 10.85 6.08
CA ARG A 350 23.18 10.95 6.47
C ARG A 350 23.61 12.40 6.49
N LEU A 351 24.76 12.68 7.12
CA LEU A 351 25.24 14.05 7.32
C LEU A 351 25.51 14.75 5.98
N ASN A 352 25.02 15.99 5.87
CA ASN A 352 25.32 16.91 4.77
C ASN A 352 26.65 17.67 5.02
N LEU A 353 27.70 16.94 5.41
CA LEU A 353 29.05 17.49 5.67
C LEU A 353 30.00 17.03 4.57
N LYS A 354 31.01 17.85 4.20
CA LYS A 354 32.01 17.44 3.19
C LYS A 354 33.08 16.51 3.78
N PRO A 355 33.46 15.38 3.13
CA PRO A 355 32.85 14.84 1.91
C PRO A 355 31.40 14.40 2.14
N LEU A 356 30.50 14.78 1.22
CA LEU A 356 29.04 14.65 1.36
C LEU A 356 28.66 13.21 1.73
N GLY A 357 27.66 13.07 2.61
CA GLY A 357 27.08 11.78 2.95
C GLY A 357 27.88 10.97 3.96
N GLN A 358 28.58 11.65 4.88
CA GLN A 358 29.22 10.97 6.02
C GLN A 358 28.18 10.28 6.92
N GLN A 359 28.51 9.10 7.39
CA GLN A 359 27.75 8.42 8.44
C GLN A 359 27.78 9.23 9.75
N GLY A 360 26.68 9.19 10.47
CA GLY A 360 26.55 9.63 11.85
C GLY A 360 25.52 10.72 12.07
N GLY A 361 25.56 11.30 13.26
CA GLY A 361 24.66 12.35 13.71
C GLY A 361 23.35 11.82 14.32
N THR A 362 22.64 12.74 14.97
CA THR A 362 21.32 12.52 15.54
C THR A 362 20.28 13.27 14.70
N LEU A 363 19.40 12.53 14.02
CA LEU A 363 18.24 13.11 13.35
C LEU A 363 17.18 13.44 14.40
N ARG A 364 16.73 14.69 14.47
CA ARG A 364 15.73 15.14 15.45
C ARG A 364 14.36 15.19 14.79
N TRP A 365 13.44 14.40 15.30
CA TRP A 365 12.13 14.23 14.73
C TRP A 365 11.06 14.76 15.71
N GLY A 366 10.24 15.72 15.31
CA GLY A 366 9.10 16.17 16.12
C GLY A 366 7.89 15.27 15.86
N LEU A 367 7.46 14.51 16.88
CA LEU A 367 6.27 13.66 16.81
C LEU A 367 5.12 14.27 17.63
N PRO A 368 3.88 14.27 17.13
CA PRO A 368 2.73 14.78 17.89
C PRO A 368 2.46 14.06 19.21
N LEU A 369 2.65 12.74 19.24
CA LEU A 369 2.30 11.88 20.37
C LEU A 369 3.44 10.93 20.73
N GLU A 370 3.51 10.57 22.02
CA GLU A 370 4.40 9.53 22.50
C GLU A 370 3.88 8.12 22.14
N PRO A 371 4.74 7.08 22.09
CA PRO A 371 4.29 5.73 21.80
C PRO A 371 3.34 5.21 22.88
N ASP A 372 2.20 4.69 22.47
CA ASP A 372 1.19 4.10 23.36
C ASP A 372 1.62 2.75 23.95
N THR A 373 2.55 2.05 23.28
CA THR A 373 3.07 0.74 23.66
C THR A 373 4.32 0.37 22.86
N PHE A 374 5.12 -0.57 23.37
CA PHE A 374 6.23 -1.20 22.65
C PHE A 374 5.92 -2.63 22.18
N ASN A 375 4.66 -3.05 22.33
CA ASN A 375 4.14 -4.31 21.81
C ASN A 375 3.54 -4.10 20.40
N PRO A 376 4.16 -4.64 19.34
CA PRO A 376 3.74 -4.38 17.97
C PRO A 376 2.43 -5.07 17.58
N LEU A 377 1.79 -5.82 18.48
CA LEU A 377 0.52 -6.50 18.22
C LEU A 377 -0.72 -5.72 18.68
N VAL A 378 -0.54 -4.66 19.48
CA VAL A 378 -1.65 -3.91 20.08
C VAL A 378 -1.77 -2.46 19.61
N SER A 379 -0.70 -1.85 19.09
CA SER A 379 -0.74 -0.43 18.72
C SER A 379 -1.55 -0.19 17.45
N SER A 380 -2.42 0.81 17.49
CA SER A 380 -3.11 1.38 16.32
C SER A 380 -2.63 2.79 15.97
N SER A 381 -1.62 3.31 16.69
CA SER A 381 -1.08 4.65 16.50
C SER A 381 -0.02 4.66 15.39
N GLN A 382 -0.20 5.49 14.36
CA GLN A 382 0.81 5.69 13.32
C GLN A 382 2.14 6.19 13.92
N TYR A 383 2.07 7.10 14.89
CA TYR A 383 3.27 7.66 15.54
C TYR A 383 4.04 6.61 16.36
N THR A 384 3.34 5.60 16.90
CA THR A 384 4.00 4.46 17.52
C THR A 384 4.68 3.60 16.46
N TRP A 385 4.05 3.37 15.30
CA TRP A 385 4.64 2.60 14.21
C TRP A 385 5.87 3.27 13.58
N ASP A 386 5.92 4.61 13.54
CA ASP A 386 7.11 5.37 13.16
C ASP A 386 8.35 5.03 14.01
N ILE A 387 8.13 4.55 15.24
CA ILE A 387 9.17 4.05 16.16
C ILE A 387 9.34 2.53 16.01
N LEU A 388 8.25 1.75 16.04
CA LEU A 388 8.31 0.28 15.99
C LEU A 388 8.92 -0.25 14.69
N ASP A 389 8.72 0.43 13.56
CA ASP A 389 9.34 0.07 12.27
C ASP A 389 10.88 0.19 12.31
N MET A 390 11.44 0.97 13.24
CA MET A 390 12.89 1.03 13.48
C MET A 390 13.40 -0.12 14.35
N LEU A 391 12.52 -0.75 15.12
CA LEU A 391 12.86 -1.80 16.07
C LEU A 391 12.67 -3.20 15.49
N TYR A 392 11.73 -3.40 14.57
CA TYR A 392 11.40 -4.73 14.04
C TYR A 392 11.56 -4.83 12.53
N ASP A 393 12.16 -5.92 12.09
CA ASP A 393 12.16 -6.35 10.69
C ASP A 393 11.09 -7.40 10.39
N SER A 394 10.81 -7.55 9.10
CA SER A 394 9.87 -8.51 8.50
C SER A 394 10.50 -9.22 7.29
N LEU A 395 9.90 -10.32 6.84
CA LEU A 395 10.40 -11.12 5.70
C LEU A 395 10.57 -10.26 4.43
N MET A 396 9.60 -9.39 4.18
CA MET A 396 9.52 -8.49 3.04
C MET A 396 9.43 -7.06 3.55
N LYS A 397 9.78 -6.07 2.72
CA LYS A 397 9.60 -4.65 3.00
C LYS A 397 9.01 -3.94 1.78
N ARG A 398 8.28 -2.85 2.02
CA ARG A 398 7.75 -2.02 0.95
C ARG A 398 8.85 -1.05 0.53
N SER A 399 9.23 -1.05 -0.73
CA SER A 399 10.19 -0.07 -1.27
C SER A 399 9.58 1.33 -1.26
N PRO A 400 10.39 2.41 -1.40
CA PRO A 400 9.88 3.77 -1.45
C PRO A 400 8.86 4.03 -2.57
N SER A 401 8.88 3.22 -3.64
CA SER A 401 7.93 3.29 -4.75
C SER A 401 6.65 2.49 -4.53
N GLY A 402 6.52 1.81 -3.38
CA GLY A 402 5.35 1.02 -3.03
C GLY A 402 5.42 -0.47 -3.36
N ASN A 403 6.51 -0.93 -3.99
CA ASN A 403 6.66 -2.33 -4.39
C ASN A 403 7.08 -3.23 -3.23
N THR A 404 6.60 -4.47 -3.19
CA THR A 404 7.05 -5.46 -2.20
C THR A 404 8.43 -6.00 -2.61
N ILE A 405 9.44 -5.85 -1.75
CA ILE A 405 10.82 -6.35 -1.97
C ILE A 405 11.23 -7.31 -0.85
N PRO A 406 12.09 -8.33 -1.12
CA PRO A 406 12.70 -9.14 -0.08
C PRO A 406 13.47 -8.26 0.92
N TRP A 407 13.47 -8.61 2.20
CA TRP A 407 14.20 -7.88 3.25
C TRP A 407 14.95 -8.83 4.19
N LEU A 408 14.30 -9.45 5.19
CA LEU A 408 14.91 -10.58 5.92
C LEU A 408 15.00 -11.85 5.05
N ALA A 409 14.06 -12.00 4.11
CA ALA A 409 14.19 -12.98 3.05
C ALA A 409 15.22 -12.50 2.03
N ALA A 410 16.16 -13.36 1.66
CA ALA A 410 17.04 -13.15 0.51
C ALA A 410 16.27 -13.36 -0.80
N ASN A 411 15.40 -14.38 -0.83
CA ASN A 411 14.49 -14.67 -1.93
C ASN A 411 13.32 -15.51 -1.43
N TYR A 412 12.35 -15.76 -2.30
CA TYR A 412 11.30 -16.75 -2.06
C TYR A 412 10.90 -17.46 -3.35
N THR A 413 10.28 -18.62 -3.17
CA THR A 413 9.71 -19.44 -4.23
C THR A 413 8.25 -19.75 -3.90
N PHE A 414 7.37 -19.49 -4.85
CA PHE A 414 5.95 -19.83 -4.75
C PHE A 414 5.68 -21.11 -5.55
N THR A 415 4.95 -22.07 -4.96
CA THR A 415 4.62 -23.36 -5.61
C THR A 415 3.16 -23.70 -5.40
N THR A 416 2.48 -24.14 -6.45
CA THR A 416 1.08 -24.58 -6.46
C THR A 416 0.95 -26.06 -6.83
N PHE A 417 -0.29 -26.59 -6.82
CA PHE A 417 -0.60 -27.92 -7.38
C PHE A 417 -0.14 -28.07 -8.85
N GLU A 418 -0.23 -27.01 -9.66
CA GLU A 418 0.17 -27.04 -11.07
C GLU A 418 1.69 -27.24 -11.23
N ASP A 419 2.47 -26.64 -10.32
CA ASP A 419 3.93 -26.78 -10.28
C ASP A 419 4.37 -28.11 -9.67
N ASN A 420 3.62 -28.58 -8.66
CA ASN A 420 3.93 -29.79 -7.90
C ASN A 420 2.65 -30.46 -7.38
N GLN A 421 2.29 -31.60 -8.00
CA GLN A 421 1.10 -32.39 -7.63
C GLN A 421 1.13 -32.99 -6.21
N ALA A 422 2.24 -32.85 -5.46
CA ALA A 422 2.28 -33.18 -4.03
C ALA A 422 1.56 -32.15 -3.16
N ILE A 423 1.43 -30.90 -3.62
CA ILE A 423 0.62 -29.86 -2.99
C ILE A 423 -0.84 -30.14 -3.35
N PRO A 424 -1.80 -30.17 -2.41
CA PRO A 424 -3.21 -30.38 -2.74
C PRO A 424 -3.78 -29.32 -3.71
N GLU A 425 -4.79 -29.70 -4.50
CA GLU A 425 -5.49 -28.75 -5.37
C GLU A 425 -6.11 -27.61 -4.54
N GLY A 426 -5.92 -26.37 -4.98
CA GLY A 426 -6.37 -25.16 -4.26
C GLY A 426 -5.48 -24.73 -3.09
N HIS A 427 -4.35 -25.43 -2.84
CA HIS A 427 -3.35 -25.05 -1.85
C HIS A 427 -2.10 -24.45 -2.53
N CYS A 428 -1.33 -23.68 -1.76
CA CYS A 428 -0.01 -23.23 -2.19
C CYS A 428 1.04 -23.33 -1.08
N GLN A 429 2.31 -23.28 -1.49
CA GLN A 429 3.47 -23.26 -0.61
C GLN A 429 4.36 -22.07 -0.96
N ILE A 430 4.88 -21.39 0.06
CA ILE A 430 5.91 -20.36 -0.09
C ILE A 430 7.14 -20.79 0.69
N ALA A 431 8.25 -20.98 -0.03
CA ALA A 431 9.55 -21.26 0.56
C ALA A 431 10.40 -19.98 0.55
N PHE A 432 10.97 -19.60 1.68
CA PHE A 432 11.87 -18.45 1.81
C PHE A 432 13.28 -18.92 2.12
N ASP A 433 14.25 -18.36 1.40
CA ASP A 433 15.65 -18.36 1.82
C ASP A 433 15.87 -17.11 2.67
N ILE A 434 16.31 -17.28 3.92
CA ILE A 434 16.57 -16.22 4.89
C ILE A 434 18.04 -15.79 4.79
N LEU A 435 18.32 -14.51 5.02
CA LEU A 435 19.69 -14.00 5.04
C LEU A 435 20.57 -14.74 6.06
N ASP A 436 21.72 -15.24 5.63
CA ASP A 436 22.67 -15.98 6.48
C ASP A 436 23.35 -15.10 7.53
N ASN A 437 23.38 -13.79 7.32
CA ASN A 437 24.00 -12.82 8.21
C ASN A 437 23.00 -12.04 9.07
N ALA A 438 21.71 -12.41 9.05
CA ALA A 438 20.70 -11.76 9.88
C ALA A 438 20.98 -12.00 11.38
N THR A 439 20.84 -10.94 12.16
CA THR A 439 21.17 -10.93 13.60
C THR A 439 20.12 -10.16 14.38
N TRP A 440 19.98 -10.53 15.64
CA TRP A 440 19.24 -9.79 16.66
C TRP A 440 20.10 -8.65 17.23
N SER A 441 19.45 -7.70 17.91
CA SER A 441 20.13 -6.56 18.57
C SER A 441 21.18 -6.98 19.60
N ASN A 442 21.02 -8.16 20.23
CA ASN A 442 21.98 -8.74 21.15
C ASN A 442 23.15 -9.48 20.45
N GLY A 443 23.14 -9.56 19.12
CA GLY A 443 24.16 -10.21 18.29
C GLY A 443 23.92 -11.70 18.01
N ASP A 444 22.85 -12.29 18.56
CA ASP A 444 22.48 -13.67 18.24
C ASP A 444 22.02 -13.80 16.78
N PRO A 445 22.27 -14.94 16.10
CA PRO A 445 21.74 -15.16 14.76
C PRO A 445 20.21 -15.14 14.73
N LEU A 446 19.62 -14.46 13.75
CA LEU A 446 18.19 -14.52 13.45
C LEU A 446 17.95 -15.62 12.42
N THR A 447 17.13 -16.60 12.77
CA THR A 447 16.97 -17.84 11.99
C THR A 447 15.57 -18.01 11.42
N ALA A 448 15.42 -18.95 10.49
CA ALA A 448 14.12 -19.38 9.98
C ALA A 448 13.20 -19.93 11.08
N GLU A 449 13.74 -20.44 12.20
CA GLU A 449 12.94 -20.92 13.33
C GLU A 449 12.28 -19.76 14.08
N ASP A 450 12.98 -18.64 14.26
CA ASP A 450 12.41 -17.46 14.93
C ASP A 450 11.24 -16.88 14.13
N ILE A 451 11.37 -16.87 12.80
CA ILE A 451 10.32 -16.44 11.88
C ILE A 451 9.12 -17.39 11.94
N ARG A 452 9.38 -18.71 11.86
CA ARG A 452 8.35 -19.75 12.00
C ARG A 452 7.59 -19.55 13.32
N ASP A 453 8.30 -19.42 14.43
CA ASP A 453 7.71 -19.38 15.76
C ASP A 453 6.92 -18.08 15.98
N SER A 454 7.37 -16.96 15.44
CA SER A 454 6.62 -15.70 15.42
C SER A 454 5.29 -15.84 14.68
N LEU A 455 5.32 -16.33 13.43
CA LEU A 455 4.11 -16.49 12.61
C LEU A 455 3.13 -17.50 13.22
N LEU A 456 3.64 -18.61 13.74
CA LEU A 456 2.83 -19.61 14.44
C LEU A 456 2.23 -19.06 15.73
N HIS A 457 2.97 -18.23 16.47
CA HIS A 457 2.44 -17.54 17.64
C HIS A 457 1.24 -16.68 17.24
N TYR A 458 1.40 -15.77 16.28
CA TYR A 458 0.31 -14.88 15.83
C TYR A 458 -0.93 -15.63 15.38
N ARG A 459 -0.74 -16.72 14.64
CA ARG A 459 -1.83 -17.58 14.17
C ARG A 459 -2.52 -18.31 15.34
N ASN A 460 -1.74 -18.81 16.31
CA ASN A 460 -2.26 -19.68 17.38
C ASN A 460 -2.85 -18.90 18.57
N SER A 461 -2.55 -17.61 18.74
CA SER A 461 -3.20 -16.73 19.73
C SER A 461 -4.72 -16.59 19.52
N TYR A 462 -5.28 -17.17 18.44
CA TYR A 462 -6.71 -17.32 18.18
C TYR A 462 -7.51 -17.95 19.31
N TYR A 463 -6.97 -18.98 19.96
CA TYR A 463 -7.78 -19.86 20.82
C TYR A 463 -8.27 -19.20 22.12
N PHE A 464 -7.78 -17.99 22.42
CA PHE A 464 -7.91 -17.39 23.75
C PHE A 464 -8.33 -15.91 23.78
N ASP A 465 -8.58 -15.27 22.62
CA ASP A 465 -9.32 -13.99 22.42
C ASP A 465 -9.04 -13.35 21.03
N GLY A 466 -8.06 -13.90 20.27
CA GLY A 466 -7.75 -13.52 18.89
C GLY A 466 -6.83 -12.29 18.76
N THR A 467 -5.70 -12.43 18.05
CA THR A 467 -4.87 -11.26 17.67
C THR A 467 -5.48 -10.55 16.47
N PRO A 468 -5.22 -9.24 16.27
CA PRO A 468 -5.64 -8.52 15.06
C PRO A 468 -5.10 -9.14 13.76
N LEU A 469 -3.96 -9.83 13.83
CA LEU A 469 -3.28 -10.44 12.68
C LEU A 469 -3.82 -11.83 12.31
N MET A 470 -4.48 -12.49 13.24
CA MET A 470 -4.90 -13.88 13.11
C MET A 470 -5.93 -14.13 12.00
N PRO A 471 -6.96 -13.29 11.77
CA PRO A 471 -7.90 -13.52 10.67
C PRO A 471 -7.20 -13.69 9.32
N GLU A 472 -6.12 -12.93 9.09
CA GLU A 472 -5.34 -13.01 7.85
C GLU A 472 -4.49 -14.27 7.77
N LEU A 473 -4.02 -14.79 8.91
CA LEU A 473 -3.18 -15.99 9.01
C LEU A 473 -3.97 -17.30 9.06
N GLN A 474 -5.31 -17.28 9.08
CA GLN A 474 -6.14 -18.49 9.08
C GLN A 474 -5.80 -19.48 7.95
N PRO A 475 -5.46 -19.05 6.72
CA PRO A 475 -5.11 -19.98 5.66
C PRO A 475 -3.77 -20.70 5.86
N LEU A 476 -2.87 -20.19 6.73
CA LEU A 476 -1.57 -20.80 7.01
C LEU A 476 -1.77 -22.10 7.80
N VAL A 477 -1.67 -23.25 7.14
CA VAL A 477 -1.91 -24.56 7.77
C VAL A 477 -0.64 -25.20 8.33
N ALA A 478 0.52 -24.95 7.73
CA ALA A 478 1.79 -25.44 8.24
C ALA A 478 2.93 -24.42 8.06
N ALA A 479 3.88 -24.45 8.99
CA ALA A 479 5.13 -23.72 8.89
C ALA A 479 6.24 -24.60 9.47
N TYR A 480 7.32 -24.81 8.72
CA TYR A 480 8.45 -25.63 9.15
C TYR A 480 9.75 -25.16 8.52
N THR A 481 10.87 -25.59 9.09
CA THR A 481 12.21 -25.24 8.62
C THR A 481 12.89 -26.46 7.99
N LEU A 482 13.56 -26.25 6.86
CA LEU A 482 14.37 -27.29 6.21
C LEU A 482 15.86 -27.19 6.60
N ALA A 483 16.29 -25.97 6.95
CA ALA A 483 17.60 -25.60 7.45
C ALA A 483 17.48 -24.36 8.34
N THR A 484 18.59 -23.91 8.94
CA THR A 484 18.61 -22.70 9.78
C THR A 484 18.18 -21.43 9.04
N ASN A 485 18.35 -21.40 7.72
CA ASN A 485 18.03 -20.28 6.84
C ASN A 485 16.92 -20.61 5.82
N GLN A 486 16.18 -21.72 5.99
CA GLN A 486 15.14 -22.12 5.04
C GLN A 486 13.81 -22.34 5.75
N LEU A 487 12.85 -21.48 5.42
CA LEU A 487 11.48 -21.51 5.95
C LEU A 487 10.52 -21.96 4.84
N VAL A 488 9.59 -22.85 5.18
CA VAL A 488 8.51 -23.26 4.30
C VAL A 488 7.17 -23.02 4.98
N LEU A 489 6.27 -22.33 4.29
CA LEU A 489 4.91 -22.03 4.71
C LEU A 489 3.92 -22.69 3.75
N GLU A 490 2.90 -23.36 4.27
CA GLU A 490 1.86 -24.02 3.49
C GLU A 490 0.50 -23.40 3.80
N PHE A 491 -0.26 -23.10 2.75
CA PHE A 491 -1.57 -22.48 2.83
C PHE A 491 -2.63 -23.41 2.23
N ASN A 492 -3.84 -23.41 2.82
CA ASN A 492 -4.99 -24.16 2.31
C ASN A 492 -5.81 -23.43 1.25
N THR A 493 -5.33 -22.25 0.84
CA THR A 493 -5.82 -21.49 -0.30
C THR A 493 -4.65 -21.09 -1.17
N THR A 494 -4.93 -20.80 -2.43
CA THR A 494 -3.97 -20.27 -3.39
C THR A 494 -4.17 -18.76 -3.50
N SER A 495 -3.15 -17.95 -3.18
CA SER A 495 -3.22 -16.49 -3.27
C SER A 495 -1.83 -15.81 -3.19
N TYR A 496 -1.59 -14.85 -4.08
CA TYR A 496 -0.45 -13.92 -4.07
C TYR A 496 -0.40 -13.14 -2.76
N TRP A 497 -1.57 -12.80 -2.22
CA TRP A 497 -1.72 -12.04 -0.98
C TRP A 497 -1.26 -12.81 0.26
N HIS A 498 -0.98 -14.11 0.17
CA HIS A 498 -0.28 -14.82 1.24
C HIS A 498 1.12 -14.26 1.48
N LEU A 499 1.81 -13.82 0.42
CA LEU A 499 3.10 -13.12 0.56
C LEU A 499 2.94 -11.80 1.30
N TYR A 500 1.91 -11.01 0.98
CA TYR A 500 1.59 -9.78 1.71
C TYR A 500 1.27 -10.08 3.19
N THR A 501 0.47 -11.11 3.44
CA THR A 501 0.00 -11.51 4.77
C THR A 501 1.15 -11.85 5.71
N VAL A 502 2.13 -12.66 5.26
CA VAL A 502 3.26 -13.09 6.11
C VAL A 502 4.48 -12.18 5.98
N GLY A 503 4.60 -11.48 4.86
CA GLY A 503 5.77 -10.71 4.48
C GLY A 503 6.02 -9.49 5.35
N TYR A 504 4.96 -8.85 5.84
CA TYR A 504 5.03 -7.59 6.60
C TYR A 504 4.86 -7.74 8.11
N LYS A 505 4.82 -8.97 8.63
CA LYS A 505 4.66 -9.16 10.08
C LYS A 505 6.01 -8.97 10.79
N PRO A 506 6.04 -8.24 11.93
CA PRO A 506 7.25 -8.10 12.72
C PRO A 506 7.72 -9.48 13.19
N ILE A 507 9.02 -9.72 13.17
CA ILE A 507 9.60 -10.97 13.71
C ILE A 507 10.04 -10.73 15.15
N LEU A 508 9.57 -11.57 16.08
CA LEU A 508 9.85 -11.44 17.50
C LEU A 508 10.90 -12.46 17.95
N HIS A 509 11.82 -12.00 18.79
CA HIS A 509 12.79 -12.86 19.44
C HIS A 509 12.09 -13.84 20.41
N SER A 510 12.69 -15.02 20.61
CA SER A 510 12.14 -16.07 21.49
C SER A 510 11.86 -15.60 22.93
N LEU A 511 12.66 -14.68 23.47
CA LEU A 511 12.42 -14.08 24.80
C LEU A 511 11.15 -13.24 24.83
N SER A 512 10.88 -12.48 23.76
CA SER A 512 9.66 -11.70 23.60
C SER A 512 8.45 -12.61 23.48
N LEU A 513 8.52 -13.68 22.68
CA LEU A 513 7.44 -14.66 22.54
C LEU A 513 7.09 -15.37 23.86
N GLN A 514 8.10 -15.65 24.70
CA GLN A 514 7.90 -16.24 26.03
C GLN A 514 7.16 -15.31 26.98
N GLN A 515 7.47 -14.01 26.94
CA GLN A 515 6.80 -13.00 27.77
C GLN A 515 5.41 -12.64 27.26
N LEU A 516 5.25 -12.62 25.94
CA LEU A 516 3.99 -12.34 25.26
C LEU A 516 2.90 -13.34 25.70
N GLY A 517 3.23 -14.63 25.70
CA GLY A 517 2.24 -15.68 26.01
C GLY A 517 1.14 -15.80 24.94
N LEU A 518 0.37 -16.89 24.95
CA LEU A 518 -0.68 -17.11 23.93
C LEU A 518 -2.03 -16.48 24.29
N GLU A 519 -2.34 -16.41 25.58
CA GLU A 519 -3.64 -15.91 26.09
C GLU A 519 -3.56 -14.41 26.37
N ASP A 520 -2.51 -13.97 27.08
CA ASP A 520 -2.35 -12.61 27.59
C ASP A 520 -1.45 -11.73 26.68
N TRP A 521 -1.37 -12.04 25.38
CA TRP A 521 -0.49 -11.37 24.42
C TRP A 521 -0.71 -9.85 24.36
N HIS A 522 -1.92 -9.38 24.64
CA HIS A 522 -2.28 -7.97 24.65
C HIS A 522 -1.80 -7.23 25.92
N ASP A 523 -1.54 -7.97 26.99
CA ASP A 523 -1.05 -7.42 28.26
C ASP A 523 0.47 -7.28 28.32
N TRP A 524 1.19 -7.87 27.36
CA TRP A 524 2.64 -7.70 27.26
C TRP A 524 3.00 -6.24 26.99
N LYS A 525 3.68 -5.64 27.96
CA LYS A 525 4.16 -4.26 27.94
C LYS A 525 5.67 -4.27 28.12
N PRO A 526 6.44 -4.57 27.07
CA PRO A 526 7.88 -4.64 27.18
C PRO A 526 8.43 -3.29 27.62
N ALA A 527 9.33 -3.32 28.61
CA ALA A 527 10.08 -2.12 28.96
C ALA A 527 11.15 -1.90 27.88
N PRO A 528 11.19 -0.73 27.23
CA PRO A 528 11.98 -0.51 26.02
C PRO A 528 13.50 -0.62 26.25
N GLN A 529 13.96 -0.45 27.49
CA GLN A 529 15.38 -0.53 27.87
C GLN A 529 15.75 -1.82 28.60
N ALA A 530 14.85 -2.81 28.64
CA ALA A 530 15.14 -4.09 29.29
C ALA A 530 16.10 -4.94 28.44
N ASP A 531 17.04 -5.64 29.08
CA ASP A 531 17.97 -6.56 28.40
C ASP A 531 17.22 -7.65 27.63
N GLU A 532 16.02 -8.02 28.09
CA GLU A 532 15.16 -9.01 27.45
C GLU A 532 14.36 -8.46 26.25
N TYR A 533 14.39 -7.13 26.01
CA TYR A 533 13.75 -6.49 24.86
C TYR A 533 14.67 -6.54 23.63
N VAL A 534 14.79 -7.75 23.08
CA VAL A 534 15.62 -8.04 21.91
C VAL A 534 14.78 -7.88 20.64
N THR A 535 15.31 -7.10 19.68
CA THR A 535 14.62 -6.72 18.45
C THR A 535 15.55 -6.89 17.24
N SER A 536 15.02 -6.91 16.02
CA SER A 536 15.78 -7.21 14.78
C SER A 536 16.24 -5.98 14.02
N GLY A 537 15.58 -4.85 14.23
CA GLY A 537 15.65 -3.65 13.41
C GLY A 537 16.98 -2.88 13.41
N PRO A 538 17.05 -1.84 12.56
CA PRO A 538 18.24 -1.00 12.39
C PRO A 538 18.61 -0.17 13.62
N PHE A 539 17.67 0.05 14.56
CA PHE A 539 17.90 0.79 15.78
C PHE A 539 17.37 0.05 17.01
N VAL A 540 17.87 0.44 18.18
CA VAL A 540 17.41 0.00 19.50
C VAL A 540 17.10 1.21 20.37
N VAL A 541 16.25 1.05 21.38
CA VAL A 541 15.97 2.12 22.33
C VAL A 541 17.14 2.30 23.29
N ASP A 542 17.69 3.51 23.35
CA ASP A 542 18.71 3.89 24.33
C ASP A 542 18.07 4.57 25.54
N GLU A 543 17.16 5.51 25.29
CA GLU A 543 16.50 6.31 26.33
C GLU A 543 15.04 6.58 25.99
N PHE A 544 14.16 6.45 26.98
CA PHE A 544 12.78 6.89 26.90
C PHE A 544 12.43 7.75 28.11
N VAL A 545 12.12 9.02 27.85
CA VAL A 545 11.65 9.98 28.86
C VAL A 545 10.17 10.27 28.56
N PRO A 546 9.24 9.67 29.33
CA PRO A 546 7.81 9.79 29.07
C PRO A 546 7.35 11.24 28.94
N GLY A 547 6.54 11.53 27.93
CA GLY A 547 6.05 12.88 27.61
C GLY A 547 7.12 13.88 27.10
N GLU A 548 8.40 13.50 27.00
CA GLU A 548 9.45 14.37 26.46
C GLU A 548 10.05 13.84 25.15
N TYR A 549 10.70 12.67 25.19
CA TYR A 549 11.34 12.10 23.99
C TYR A 549 11.64 10.60 24.12
N ILE A 550 11.88 9.97 22.96
CA ILE A 550 12.58 8.70 22.85
C ILE A 550 13.84 8.87 21.98
N LEU A 551 14.95 8.28 22.42
CA LEU A 551 16.21 8.22 21.72
C LEU A 551 16.46 6.79 21.25
N LEU A 552 16.54 6.61 19.94
CA LEU A 552 16.99 5.37 19.33
C LEU A 552 18.45 5.52 18.91
N ILE A 553 19.26 4.50 19.18
CA ILE A 553 20.66 4.41 18.72
C ILE A 553 20.80 3.29 17.70
N ARG A 554 21.75 3.44 16.78
CA ARG A 554 22.03 2.42 15.76
C ARG A 554 22.29 1.06 16.43
N ASN A 555 21.63 0.03 15.93
CA ASN A 555 21.93 -1.35 16.30
C ASN A 555 23.32 -1.74 15.72
N PRO A 556 24.33 -1.96 16.57
CA PRO A 556 25.69 -2.26 16.11
C PRO A 556 25.83 -3.66 15.51
N SER A 557 24.82 -4.52 15.66
CA SER A 557 24.79 -5.87 15.09
C SER A 557 24.02 -5.95 13.78
N TYR A 558 23.30 -4.89 13.38
CA TYR A 558 22.37 -4.93 12.24
C TYR A 558 23.03 -5.39 10.92
N PHE A 559 22.34 -6.29 10.22
CA PHE A 559 22.89 -7.12 9.15
C PHE A 559 23.10 -6.41 7.81
N TYR A 560 22.58 -5.19 7.67
CA TYR A 560 22.74 -4.35 6.47
C TYR A 560 23.64 -3.13 6.67
N GLN A 561 24.37 -3.07 7.80
CA GLN A 561 25.23 -1.94 8.12
C GLN A 561 26.24 -1.62 7.00
N PRO A 562 26.36 -0.34 6.62
CA PRO A 562 27.33 0.09 5.62
C PRO A 562 28.76 -0.11 6.13
N ALA A 563 29.68 -0.44 5.22
CA ALA A 563 31.10 -0.49 5.58
C ALA A 563 31.58 0.90 6.07
N LEU A 564 32.47 0.94 7.08
CA LEU A 564 32.94 2.16 7.75
C LEU A 564 33.55 3.24 6.82
N ASN A 565 33.89 2.90 5.57
CA ASN A 565 34.53 3.80 4.59
C ASN A 565 33.70 4.00 3.32
N ASP A 566 32.43 3.60 3.32
CA ASP A 566 31.58 3.71 2.13
C ASP A 566 31.10 5.15 1.94
N THR A 567 31.92 5.97 1.28
CA THR A 567 31.47 7.28 0.78
C THR A 567 30.61 7.02 -0.47
N ALA A 568 29.30 6.94 -0.29
CA ALA A 568 28.38 6.73 -1.40
C ALA A 568 28.59 7.82 -2.47
N SER A 569 28.91 7.38 -3.69
CA SER A 569 28.88 8.20 -4.89
C SER A 569 27.52 8.88 -5.05
N ASN A 570 27.50 10.06 -5.68
CA ASN A 570 26.31 10.85 -5.98
C ASN A 570 25.21 10.04 -6.72
N ASP A 571 24.35 9.35 -5.98
CA ASP A 571 23.07 8.83 -6.48
C ASP A 571 22.03 9.95 -6.39
N SER A 572 22.14 10.90 -7.31
CA SER A 572 21.13 11.93 -7.57
C SER A 572 20.29 11.60 -8.82
N SER A 573 20.31 10.36 -9.29
CA SER A 573 19.50 9.91 -10.43
C SER A 573 18.34 9.04 -9.97
N GLY A 574 17.13 9.40 -10.40
CA GLY A 574 15.88 8.72 -10.06
C GLY A 574 15.98 7.19 -10.10
N PHE A 575 15.61 6.58 -8.98
CA PHE A 575 15.88 5.18 -8.65
C PHE A 575 14.96 4.15 -9.30
N PHE A 576 14.06 4.55 -10.20
CA PHE A 576 13.09 3.63 -10.81
C PHE A 576 12.96 3.93 -12.30
N GLY A 577 13.58 3.09 -13.12
CA GLY A 577 13.28 3.00 -14.54
C GLY A 577 12.47 1.73 -14.79
N ILE A 578 11.17 1.87 -15.07
CA ILE A 578 10.41 0.78 -15.69
C ILE A 578 10.82 0.77 -17.16
N SER A 579 11.77 -0.09 -17.55
CA SER A 579 11.97 -0.36 -18.97
C SER A 579 10.93 -1.38 -19.41
N SER A 580 9.88 -0.92 -20.09
CA SER A 580 8.93 -1.74 -20.85
C SER A 580 9.61 -2.36 -22.08
N LEU A 581 10.67 -3.16 -21.89
CA LEU A 581 11.37 -3.88 -22.96
C LEU A 581 12.03 -5.16 -22.42
N GLN A 582 11.23 -6.11 -21.91
CA GLN A 582 11.68 -7.49 -21.67
C GLN A 582 10.79 -8.56 -22.34
N GLN A 583 10.30 -8.29 -23.55
CA GLN A 583 9.70 -9.33 -24.40
C GLN A 583 10.66 -9.97 -25.42
N LEU A 584 11.94 -9.58 -25.49
CA LEU A 584 12.86 -10.02 -26.56
C LEU A 584 14.03 -10.92 -26.14
N ALA A 585 14.27 -11.16 -24.85
CA ALA A 585 15.42 -11.97 -24.39
C ALA A 585 15.16 -13.49 -24.33
N ILE A 586 13.89 -13.94 -24.32
CA ILE A 586 13.55 -15.36 -24.14
C ILE A 586 13.77 -16.20 -25.41
N PHE A 587 13.86 -15.58 -26.60
CA PHE A 587 14.09 -16.32 -27.85
C PHE A 587 15.58 -16.63 -28.18
N GLY A 588 16.54 -15.99 -27.47
CA GLY A 588 17.97 -16.13 -27.78
C GLY A 588 18.62 -17.43 -27.27
N THR A 589 18.15 -17.96 -26.15
CA THR A 589 18.72 -19.13 -25.46
C THR A 589 18.22 -20.47 -26.02
N LEU A 590 17.00 -20.51 -26.58
CA LEU A 590 16.49 -21.73 -27.25
C LEU A 590 17.16 -22.01 -28.60
N ALA A 591 17.61 -20.98 -29.33
CA ALA A 591 18.27 -21.16 -30.62
C ALA A 591 19.67 -21.77 -30.50
N THR A 592 20.43 -21.43 -29.45
CA THR A 592 21.80 -21.92 -29.25
C THR A 592 21.86 -23.37 -28.78
N VAL A 593 20.92 -23.81 -27.94
CA VAL A 593 20.83 -25.21 -27.48
C VAL A 593 20.37 -26.15 -28.60
N THR A 594 19.44 -25.68 -29.46
CA THR A 594 18.96 -26.48 -30.59
C THR A 594 20.02 -26.65 -31.68
N ILE A 595 20.85 -25.61 -31.95
CA ILE A 595 21.95 -25.70 -32.92
C ILE A 595 23.08 -26.61 -32.41
N ALA A 596 23.39 -26.60 -31.11
CA ALA A 596 24.41 -27.49 -30.53
C ALA A 596 23.99 -28.98 -30.60
N ALA A 597 22.71 -29.30 -30.36
CA ALA A 597 22.19 -30.66 -30.46
C ALA A 597 22.19 -31.19 -31.91
N VAL A 598 21.86 -30.35 -32.90
CA VAL A 598 21.87 -30.73 -34.31
C VAL A 598 23.29 -30.95 -34.85
N VAL A 599 24.28 -30.15 -34.43
CA VAL A 599 25.68 -30.32 -34.85
C VAL A 599 26.31 -31.60 -34.28
N ILE A 600 25.93 -32.02 -33.07
CA ILE A 600 26.43 -33.27 -32.45
C ILE A 600 25.81 -34.51 -33.13
N ILE A 601 24.54 -34.43 -33.55
CA ILE A 601 23.87 -35.53 -34.25
C ILE A 601 24.38 -35.69 -35.70
N ILE A 602 24.71 -34.59 -36.39
CA ILE A 602 25.26 -34.65 -37.74
C ILE A 602 26.69 -35.20 -37.74
N ARG A 603 27.56 -34.79 -36.80
CA ARG A 603 28.94 -35.31 -36.70
C ARG A 603 29.01 -36.80 -36.34
N ARG A 604 28.06 -37.33 -35.57
CA ARG A 604 28.04 -38.76 -35.20
C ARG A 604 27.53 -39.70 -36.31
N LYS A 605 26.95 -39.14 -37.38
CA LYS A 605 26.43 -39.91 -38.52
C LYS A 605 27.43 -40.02 -39.68
N GLU A 606 28.49 -39.21 -39.67
CA GLU A 606 29.59 -39.29 -40.65
C GLU A 606 30.71 -40.26 -40.23
N ASP A 607 30.80 -40.62 -38.94
CA ASP A 607 31.81 -41.52 -38.38
C ASP A 607 31.30 -42.95 -38.04
N SER A 608 30.13 -43.36 -38.56
CA SER A 608 29.54 -44.69 -38.34
C SER A 608 29.23 -45.47 -39.62
#